data_AF-A0A3S2Q024-F1
#
_entry.id   AF-A0A3S2Q024-F1
#
_cell.length_a   1.000
_cell.length_b   1.000
_cell.length_c   1.000
_cell.angle_alpha   90.00
_cell.angle_beta   90.00
_cell.angle_gamma   90.00
#
_symmetry.space_group_name_H-M   'P 1'
#
loop_
_entity.id
_entity.type
_entity.pdbx_description
1 polymer ?
#
loop_
_entity_poly.entity_id
_entity_poly.type
_entity_poly.pdbx_seq_one_letter_code
_entity_poly.pdbx_strand_id
1 'polypeptide(L)' 'MGTSWFLDRVVVTDMNRPHLRFYFACNNWLSREEADNLIVRDLLGSMNPMDVPKCRSLQYEFEHKNNIITTN' A
#
# COMPACT_ATOMS: atom_id res chain seq x y z
N MET A 1 2.04 1.67 27.42
CA MET A 1 2.72 0.67 26.57
C MET A 1 1.66 0.10 25.63
N GLY A 2 1.38 0.82 24.54
CA GLY A 2 0.49 0.34 23.50
C GLY A 2 1.11 -0.80 22.70
N THR A 3 0.28 -1.59 22.01
CA THR A 3 0.74 -2.59 21.05
C THR A 3 1.12 -1.91 19.74
N SER A 4 2.39 -2.03 19.32
CA SER A 4 2.93 -1.45 18.08
C SER A 4 3.41 -2.58 17.16
N TRP A 5 2.95 -2.58 15.90
CA TRP A 5 3.27 -3.63 14.95
C TRP A 5 3.91 -3.00 13.71
N PHE A 6 5.15 -3.38 13.41
CA PHE A 6 5.76 -3.03 12.13
C PHE A 6 5.32 -4.03 11.07
N LEU A 7 4.74 -3.55 9.98
CA LEU A 7 4.24 -4.37 8.89
C LEU A 7 5.03 -4.07 7.61
N ASP A 8 5.76 -5.06 7.12
CA ASP A 8 6.44 -4.96 5.83
C ASP A 8 5.43 -5.04 4.67
N ARG A 9 4.61 -6.11 4.65
CA ARG A 9 3.67 -6.40 3.56
C ARG A 9 2.59 -7.40 3.97
N VAL A 10 1.44 -7.34 3.31
CA VAL A 10 0.42 -8.40 3.30
C VAL A 10 0.42 -9.13 1.95
N VAL A 11 0.34 -10.46 1.98
CA VAL A 11 0.23 -11.30 0.78
C VAL A 11 -1.06 -12.11 0.85
N VAL A 12 -1.92 -11.95 -0.15
CA VAL A 12 -3.19 -12.67 -0.27
C VAL A 12 -3.08 -13.67 -1.41
N THR A 13 -3.38 -14.94 -1.14
CA THR A 13 -3.37 -16.01 -2.16
C THR A 13 -4.80 -16.48 -2.40
N ASP A 14 -5.22 -16.54 -3.67
CA ASP A 14 -6.49 -17.17 -4.04
C ASP A 14 -6.36 -18.69 -3.84
N MET A 15 -7.19 -19.27 -2.97
CA MET A 15 -7.14 -20.70 -2.67
C MET A 15 -7.56 -21.60 -3.84
N ASN A 16 -8.43 -21.10 -4.73
CA ASN A 16 -8.82 -21.82 -5.95
C ASN A 16 -7.76 -21.69 -7.04
N ARG A 17 -6.99 -20.59 -7.02
CA ARG A 17 -5.93 -20.28 -7.98
C ARG A 17 -4.65 -19.92 -7.21
N PRO A 18 -3.89 -20.90 -6.68
CA PRO A 18 -2.75 -20.64 -5.80
C PRO A 18 -1.58 -19.88 -6.46
N HIS A 19 -1.55 -19.83 -7.79
CA HIS A 19 -0.63 -19.00 -8.57
C HIS A 19 -1.02 -17.51 -8.56
N LEU A 20 -2.28 -17.19 -8.29
CA LEU A 20 -2.79 -15.83 -8.20
C LEU A 20 -2.54 -15.30 -6.78
N ARG A 21 -1.54 -14.43 -6.68
CA ARG A 21 -1.13 -13.77 -5.45
C ARG A 21 -1.23 -12.26 -5.61
N PHE A 22 -1.74 -11.61 -4.58
CA PHE A 22 -1.81 -10.17 -4.47
C PHE A 22 -0.90 -9.72 -3.32
N TYR A 23 -0.09 -8.71 -3.60
CA TYR A 23 0.91 -8.14 -2.72
C TYR A 23 0.49 -6.72 -2.35
N PHE A 24 0.46 -6.43 -1.05
CA PHE A 24 0.08 -5.14 -0.50
C PHE A 24 1.23 -4.65 0.39
N ALA A 25 2.14 -3.89 -0.22
CA ALA A 25 3.32 -3.40 0.49
C ALA A 25 2.93 -2.27 1.47
N CYS A 26 3.46 -2.31 2.69
CA CYS A 26 3.13 -1.36 3.76
C CYS A 26 4.37 -0.60 4.27
N ASN A 27 5.44 -1.31 4.65
CA ASN A 27 6.68 -0.79 5.22
C ASN A 27 6.46 0.32 6.26
N ASN A 28 5.48 0.15 7.14
CA ASN A 28 5.15 1.17 8.13
C ASN A 28 4.62 0.58 9.44
N TRP A 29 4.56 1.42 10.47
CA TRP A 29 4.02 1.06 11.78
C TRP A 29 2.50 1.18 11.79
N LEU A 30 1.88 0.17 12.39
CA LEU A 30 0.51 0.17 12.89
C LEU A 30 0.57 0.40 14.40
N SER A 31 0.60 1.67 14.79
CA SER A 31 0.77 2.07 16.18
C SER A 31 0.04 3.39 16.44
N ARG A 32 -0.32 3.62 17.70
CA ARG A 32 -0.83 4.94 18.16
C ARG A 32 0.29 5.86 18.68
N GLU A 33 1.51 5.33 18.78
CA GLU A 33 2.65 6.00 19.42
C GLU A 33 3.87 6.11 18.46
N GLU A 34 3.92 5.30 17.39
CA GLU A 34 5.03 5.25 16.43
C GLU A 34 4.64 5.80 15.03
N ALA A 35 5.63 6.34 14.32
CA ALA A 35 5.53 6.92 12.97
C ALA A 35 4.47 8.03 12.83
N ASP A 36 3.32 7.75 12.23
CA ASP A 36 2.21 8.70 12.02
C ASP A 36 1.01 8.42 12.93
N ASN A 37 1.18 7.55 13.93
CA ASN A 37 0.17 7.21 14.93
C ASN A 37 -1.12 6.61 14.35
N LEU A 38 -1.03 5.99 13.17
CA LEU A 38 -2.14 5.29 12.51
C LEU A 38 -2.06 3.78 12.75
N ILE A 39 -3.20 3.20 13.14
CA ILE A 39 -3.38 1.73 13.26
C ILE A 39 -4.16 1.11 12.10
N VAL A 40 -4.63 1.92 11.15
CA VAL A 40 -5.35 1.50 9.94
C VAL A 40 -4.67 2.12 8.73
N ARG A 41 -4.50 1.32 7.67
CA ARG A 41 -3.85 1.72 6.41
C ARG A 41 -4.60 1.16 5.23
N ASP A 42 -4.79 2.00 4.23
CA ASP A 42 -5.26 1.56 2.93
C ASP A 42 -4.06 1.29 2.01
N LEU A 43 -3.96 0.06 1.50
CA LEU A 43 -2.84 -0.38 0.66
C LEU A 43 -3.32 -0.67 -0.76
N LEU A 44 -2.51 -0.28 -1.75
CA LEU A 44 -2.77 -0.66 -3.14
C LEU A 44 -2.20 -2.05 -3.39
N GLY A 45 -3.04 -2.95 -3.87
CA GLY A 45 -2.65 -4.31 -4.23
C GLY A 45 -1.97 -4.36 -5.61
N SER A 46 -0.97 -5.20 -5.74
CA SER A 46 -0.34 -5.53 -7.02
C SER A 46 -0.20 -7.05 -7.20
N MET A 47 -0.17 -7.51 -8.44
CA MET A 47 0.20 -8.89 -8.78
C MET A 47 1.72 -9.08 -8.91
N ASN A 48 2.49 -7.99 -8.99
CA ASN A 48 3.94 -8.04 -9.04
C ASN A 48 4.54 -8.07 -7.62
N PRO A 49 5.31 -9.10 -7.24
CA PRO A 49 5.96 -9.17 -5.93
C PRO A 49 7.03 -8.10 -5.73
N MET A 50 7.53 -7.45 -6.78
CA MET A 50 8.58 -6.43 -6.68
C MET A 50 8.03 -5.01 -6.61
N ASP A 51 6.71 -4.83 -6.66
CA ASP A 51 6.12 -3.51 -6.55
C ASP A 51 6.35 -2.95 -5.15
N VAL A 52 6.94 -1.75 -5.13
CA VAL A 52 7.27 -0.97 -3.94
C VAL A 52 5.99 -0.28 -3.44
N PRO A 53 5.83 -0.01 -2.13
CA PRO A 53 4.71 0.81 -1.65
C PRO A 53 4.69 2.13 -2.42
N LYS A 54 3.69 2.30 -3.29
CA LYS A 54 3.46 3.60 -3.92
C LYS A 54 2.98 4.54 -2.83
N CYS A 55 3.81 5.51 -2.47
CA CYS A 55 3.41 6.58 -1.58
C CYS A 55 2.20 7.28 -2.20
N ARG A 56 1.04 7.10 -1.55
CA ARG A 56 -0.27 7.52 -2.05
C ARG A 56 -0.30 9.01 -2.41
N SER A 57 0.43 9.87 -1.70
CA SER A 57 0.38 11.32 -1.95
C SER A 57 0.97 11.70 -3.31
N LEU A 58 2.10 11.11 -3.70
CA LEU A 58 2.74 11.42 -4.98
C LEU A 58 1.94 10.84 -6.15
N GLN A 59 1.40 9.62 -6.02
CA GLN A 59 0.65 8.99 -7.12
C GLN A 59 -0.64 9.75 -7.45
N TYR A 60 -1.42 10.19 -6.47
CA TYR A 60 -2.60 11.05 -6.73
C TYR A 60 -2.19 12.36 -7.40
N GLU A 61 -1.08 12.96 -6.98
CA GLU A 61 -0.61 14.21 -7.57
C GLU A 61 -0.13 14.02 -9.02
N PHE A 62 0.58 12.92 -9.31
CA PHE A 62 1.00 12.56 -10.67
C PHE A 62 -0.19 12.18 -11.57
N GLU A 63 -1.16 11.43 -11.07
CA GLU A 63 -2.37 11.06 -11.83
C GLU A 63 -3.25 12.27 -12.10
N HIS A 64 -3.47 13.16 -11.12
CA HIS A 64 -4.24 14.39 -11.35
C HIS A 64 -3.52 15.34 -12.30
N LYS A 65 -2.20 15.52 -12.15
CA LYS A 65 -1.43 16.39 -13.07
C LYS A 65 -1.44 15.85 -14.50
N ASN A 66 -1.27 14.54 -14.71
CA ASN A 66 -1.26 13.95 -16.06
C ASN A 66 -2.64 13.88 -16.72
N ASN A 67 -3.73 13.80 -15.95
CA ASN A 67 -5.09 13.77 -16.51
C ASN A 67 -5.57 15.17 -16.94
N ILE A 68 -5.05 16.25 -16.34
CA ILE A 68 -5.38 17.64 -16.72
C ILE A 68 -4.70 18.04 -18.06
N ILE A 69 -3.49 17.55 -18.35
CA ILE A 69 -2.75 17.87 -19.59
C ILE A 69 -3.28 17.15 -20.84
N THR A 70 -4.08 16.09 -20.67
CA THR A 70 -4.57 15.26 -21.79
C THR A 70 -5.96 15.67 -22.28
N THR A 71 -6.59 16.67 -21.66
CA THR A 71 -7.89 17.19 -22.11
C THR A 71 -7.66 18.39 -23.04
N ASN A 72 -7.42 18.11 -24.32
CA ASN A 72 -7.60 19.06 -25.42
C ASN A 72 -9.06 19.03 -25.89
#